data_AF-A0A432EXC4-F1
#
_entry.id   AF-A0A432EXC4-F1
#
_cell.length_a   1.000
_cell.length_b   1.000
_cell.length_c   1.000
_cell.angle_alpha   90.00
_cell.angle_beta   90.00
_cell.angle_gamma   90.00
#
_symmetry.space_group_name_H-M   'P 1'
#
loop_
_entity.id
_entity.type
_entity.pdbx_description
1 polymer ?
#
loop_
_entity_poly.entity_id
_entity_poly.type
_entity_poly.pdbx_seq_one_letter_code
_entity_poly.pdbx_strand_id
1 'polypeptide(L)'
;MADLTFNCPQCGQNLTTDESLTGSEIECPSCTKPIKIPSAGDENVQRAEAEPTAPPVAEEPESKKLAVPVHEGEKVLLKKESSKKEEEEITGDGKICVKTIKRGDCIELGLDKFDESVNLFLEKIAREQIISVHSMNYSHFDPTTQKYLPDYAAMIVYER
;
A
#
# COMPACT_ATOMS: atom_id res chain seq x y z
N MET A 1 19.90 10.35 12.52
CA MET A 1 19.21 11.55 11.98
C MET A 1 17.74 11.31 12.28
N ALA A 2 17.08 12.24 12.98
CA ALA A 2 15.70 12.07 13.39
C ALA A 2 14.78 12.68 12.31
N ASP A 3 13.84 11.88 11.82
CA ASP A 3 12.83 12.30 10.85
C ASP A 3 11.62 12.85 11.60
N LEU A 4 11.19 14.07 11.27
CA LEU A 4 10.00 14.72 11.82
C LEU A 4 8.87 14.65 10.79
N THR A 5 7.76 14.04 11.18
CA THR A 5 6.55 13.95 10.34
C THR A 5 5.49 14.92 10.86
N PHE A 6 5.03 15.83 10.00
CA PHE A 6 4.03 16.85 10.34
C PHE A 6 3.06 17.10 9.18
N ASN A 7 1.89 17.65 9.48
CA ASN A 7 0.89 17.96 8.46
C ASN A 7 1.01 19.42 8.01
N CYS A 8 1.00 19.64 6.69
CA CYS A 8 1.00 20.99 6.12
C CYS A 8 -0.27 21.74 6.53
N PRO A 9 -0.18 22.95 7.11
CA PRO A 9 -1.35 23.71 7.57
C PRO A 9 -2.21 24.27 6.42
N GLN A 10 -1.70 24.24 5.18
CA GLN A 10 -2.37 24.82 4.01
C GLN A 10 -3.13 23.79 3.16
N CYS A 11 -2.66 22.54 3.10
CA CYS A 11 -3.28 21.49 2.30
C CYS A 11 -3.53 20.19 3.07
N GLY A 12 -3.08 20.08 4.33
CA GLY A 12 -3.24 18.88 5.14
C GLY A 12 -2.33 17.71 4.73
N GLN A 13 -1.40 17.92 3.78
CA GLN A 13 -0.49 16.88 3.34
C GLN A 13 0.49 16.49 4.46
N ASN A 14 0.68 15.19 4.67
CA ASN A 14 1.73 14.67 5.55
C ASN A 14 3.10 14.84 4.90
N LEU A 15 4.01 15.51 5.60
CA LEU A 15 5.38 15.76 5.15
C LEU A 15 6.35 15.20 6.18
N THR A 16 7.39 14.53 5.69
CA THR A 16 8.49 14.01 6.50
C THR A 16 9.75 14.78 6.13
N THR A 17 10.39 15.41 7.11
CA THR A 17 11.60 16.21 6.92
C THR A 17 12.56 16.00 8.08
N ASP A 18 13.84 16.26 7.87
CA ASP A 18 14.84 16.17 8.92
C ASP A 18 14.59 17.19 10.04
N GLU A 19 14.76 16.79 11.30
CA GLU A 19 14.70 17.71 12.45
C GLU A 19 15.70 18.87 12.33
N SER A 20 16.78 18.69 11.56
CA SER A 20 17.78 19.73 11.30
C SER A 20 17.23 20.95 10.55
N LEU A 21 16.08 20.81 9.86
CA LEU A 21 15.42 21.89 9.11
C LEU A 21 14.35 22.63 9.94
N THR A 22 14.22 22.30 11.23
CA THR A 22 13.33 22.99 12.17
C THR A 22 13.51 24.51 12.12
N GLY A 23 12.40 25.26 11.99
CA GLY A 23 12.41 26.72 11.92
C GLY A 23 12.75 27.30 10.53
N SER A 24 13.09 26.46 9.54
CA SER A 24 13.29 26.90 8.16
C SER A 24 11.97 26.97 7.39
N GLU A 25 11.90 27.90 6.42
CA GLU A 25 10.78 28.03 5.50
C GLU A 25 11.05 27.16 4.26
N ILE A 26 10.20 26.17 4.03
CA ILE A 26 10.28 25.28 2.87
C ILE A 26 9.01 25.41 2.02
N GLU A 27 9.10 25.13 0.73
CA GLU A 27 7.92 25.08 -0.13
C GLU A 27 7.26 23.70 -0.07
N CYS A 28 5.94 23.68 0.19
CA CYS A 28 5.19 22.43 0.17
C CYS A 28 5.10 21.87 -1.26
N PRO A 29 5.48 20.61 -1.54
CA PRO A 29 5.43 20.05 -2.89
C PRO A 29 3.99 19.88 -3.43
N SER A 30 2.98 19.84 -2.55
CA SER A 30 1.58 19.63 -2.95
C SER A 30 0.80 20.92 -3.17
N CYS A 31 1.18 22.03 -2.53
CA CYS A 31 0.45 23.29 -2.66
C CYS A 31 1.32 24.49 -3.01
N THR A 32 2.64 24.30 -3.13
CA THR A 32 3.67 25.31 -3.47
C THR A 32 3.65 26.53 -2.57
N LYS A 33 3.02 26.45 -1.40
CA LYS A 33 2.99 27.52 -0.42
C LYS A 33 4.17 27.38 0.54
N PRO A 34 4.78 28.49 0.98
CA PRO A 34 5.81 28.47 2.00
C PRO A 34 5.22 27.98 3.32
N ILE A 35 5.83 26.96 3.90
CA ILE A 35 5.49 26.39 5.21
C ILE A 35 6.71 26.49 6.11
N LYS A 36 6.48 26.86 7.37
CA LYS A 36 7.52 26.83 8.40
C LYS A 36 7.50 25.49 9.10
N ILE A 37 8.65 24.84 9.21
CA ILE A 37 8.77 23.57 9.91
C ILE A 37 8.65 23.83 11.41
N PRO A 38 7.61 23.32 12.09
CA PRO A 38 7.42 23.53 13.52
C PRO A 38 8.52 22.80 14.32
N SER A 39 8.89 23.37 15.48
CA SER A 39 9.83 22.70 16.39
C SER A 39 9.15 21.55 17.10
N ALA A 40 9.93 20.57 17.55
CA ALA A 40 9.47 19.36 18.25
C ALA A 40 8.96 19.64 19.69
N GLY A 41 8.14 20.68 19.85
CA GLY A 41 7.51 21.12 21.09
C GLY A 41 6.15 21.83 20.92
N ASP A 42 5.64 21.99 19.70
CA ASP A 42 4.27 22.47 19.47
C ASP A 42 3.28 21.30 19.46
N GLU A 43 2.05 21.52 19.95
CA GLU A 43 0.99 20.53 20.23
C GLU A 43 0.53 19.66 19.03
N ASN A 44 1.16 19.78 17.87
CA ASN A 44 0.84 19.04 16.64
C ASN A 44 2.04 18.28 16.05
N VAL A 45 2.94 17.78 16.90
CA VAL A 45 4.02 16.86 16.51
C VAL A 45 3.99 15.62 17.38
N GLN A 46 3.79 14.45 16.78
CA GLN A 46 4.01 13.17 17.45
C GLN A 46 5.46 12.74 17.21
N ARG A 47 6.23 12.75 18.29
CA ARG A 47 7.59 12.25 18.35
C ARG A 47 7.52 10.73 18.50
N ALA A 48 8.01 9.98 17.50
CA ALA A 48 8.33 8.57 17.71
C ALA A 48 9.74 8.50 18.31
N GLU A 49 9.83 8.65 19.63
CA GLU A 49 11.08 8.44 20.36
C GLU A 49 11.05 7.06 21.01
N ALA A 50 12.08 6.27 20.70
CA ALA A 50 12.36 4.99 21.33
C ALA A 50 12.64 5.21 22.83
N GLU A 51 11.94 4.46 23.69
CA GLU A 51 12.24 4.39 25.12
C GLU A 51 13.68 3.92 25.38
N PRO A 52 14.45 4.63 26.23
CA PRO A 52 15.53 4.07 27.00
C PRO A 52 15.10 4.05 28.48
N THR A 53 14.40 2.99 28.89
CA THR A 53 14.08 2.76 30.31
C THR A 53 14.96 1.63 30.83
N ALA A 54 16.15 2.00 31.32
CA ALA A 54 16.98 1.13 32.14
C ALA A 54 16.94 1.61 33.60
N PRO A 55 16.51 0.78 34.55
CA PRO A 55 16.97 0.84 35.93
C PRO A 55 18.14 -0.14 36.17
N PRO A 56 18.98 0.10 37.20
CA PRO A 56 20.24 -0.61 37.40
C PRO A 56 20.14 -1.80 38.38
N VAL A 57 21.23 -2.60 38.38
CA VAL A 57 21.76 -3.48 39.43
C VAL A 57 21.35 -4.97 39.41
N ALA A 58 22.38 -5.77 39.06
CA ALA A 58 22.84 -7.05 39.61
C ALA A 58 21.86 -7.99 40.32
N GLU A 59 21.77 -9.23 39.82
CA GLU A 59 22.28 -10.46 40.47
C GLU A 59 21.99 -11.68 39.57
N GLU A 60 23.03 -12.41 39.16
CA GLU A 60 22.94 -13.84 38.81
C GLU A 60 22.66 -14.64 40.11
N PRO A 61 21.88 -15.74 40.12
CA PRO A 61 22.38 -17.01 39.57
C PRO A 61 21.34 -18.00 38.98
N GLU A 62 21.86 -18.80 38.04
CA GLU A 62 21.68 -20.25 37.85
C GLU A 62 20.33 -20.92 37.48
N SER A 63 20.44 -21.72 36.41
CA SER A 63 20.00 -23.13 36.27
C SER A 63 18.50 -23.47 36.35
N LYS A 64 17.89 -23.78 35.18
CA LYS A 64 17.45 -25.14 34.80
C LYS A 64 16.52 -25.17 33.58
N LYS A 65 16.87 -26.11 32.69
CA LYS A 65 16.02 -26.98 31.85
C LYS A 65 15.23 -26.36 30.69
N LEU A 66 15.72 -26.75 29.50
CA LEU A 66 14.95 -27.19 28.34
C LEU A 66 13.53 -27.66 28.66
N ALA A 67 12.54 -27.07 27.98
CA ALA A 67 11.37 -27.78 27.47
C ALA A 67 10.77 -26.95 26.32
N VAL A 68 10.84 -27.48 25.11
CA VAL A 68 10.13 -26.97 23.93
C VAL A 68 8.70 -27.51 24.00
N PRO A 69 7.65 -26.68 24.01
CA PRO A 69 6.31 -27.15 23.71
C PRO A 69 6.20 -27.33 22.20
N VAL A 70 6.27 -28.58 21.75
CA VAL A 70 5.73 -28.98 20.45
C VAL A 70 4.22 -28.93 20.58
N HIS A 71 3.58 -27.98 19.90
CA HIS A 71 2.16 -28.10 19.60
C HIS A 71 2.00 -28.30 18.10
N GLU A 72 1.66 -29.53 17.73
CA GLU A 72 1.08 -29.90 16.44
C GLU A 72 -0.24 -29.14 16.26
N GLY A 73 -0.14 -27.96 15.65
CA GLY A 73 -1.27 -27.22 15.10
C GLY A 73 -1.39 -27.55 13.62
N GLU A 74 -2.42 -28.30 13.30
CA GLU A 74 -2.86 -28.72 11.97
C GLU A 74 -2.70 -27.62 10.89
N LYS A 75 -2.02 -27.95 9.79
CA LYS A 75 -1.95 -27.12 8.59
C LYS A 75 -3.34 -27.05 7.96
N VAL A 76 -4.15 -26.08 8.37
CA VAL A 76 -5.29 -25.64 7.56
C VAL A 76 -4.72 -24.93 6.35
N LEU A 77 -4.56 -25.69 5.27
CA LEU A 77 -4.39 -25.17 3.93
C LEU A 77 -5.62 -24.30 3.65
N LEU A 78 -5.45 -22.98 3.83
CA LEU A 78 -6.32 -21.98 3.21
C LEU A 78 -6.21 -22.21 1.71
N LYS A 79 -7.10 -23.08 1.23
CA LYS A 79 -7.44 -23.24 -0.16
C LYS A 79 -7.84 -21.85 -0.62
N LYS A 80 -6.90 -21.15 -1.26
CA LYS A 80 -7.23 -19.99 -2.07
C LYS A 80 -8.10 -20.59 -3.16
N GLU A 81 -9.40 -20.56 -2.93
CA GLU A 81 -10.40 -20.90 -3.93
C GLU A 81 -10.15 -19.89 -5.04
N SER A 82 -9.33 -20.31 -6.01
CA SER A 82 -9.30 -19.71 -7.32
C SER A 82 -10.73 -19.84 -7.79
N SER A 83 -11.50 -18.75 -7.63
CA SER A 83 -12.86 -18.68 -8.08
C SER A 83 -12.84 -19.12 -9.53
N LYS A 84 -13.45 -20.28 -9.69
CA LYS A 84 -13.79 -20.96 -10.93
C LYS A 84 -13.99 -19.91 -12.01
N LYS A 85 -13.19 -20.01 -13.07
CA LYS A 85 -13.33 -19.24 -14.30
C LYS A 85 -14.68 -19.62 -14.91
N GLU A 86 -15.73 -18.98 -14.42
CA GLU A 86 -17.04 -18.97 -15.04
C GLU A 86 -16.99 -17.81 -16.04
N GLU A 87 -16.94 -18.17 -17.32
CA GLU A 87 -17.40 -17.35 -18.43
C GLU A 87 -18.91 -17.19 -18.27
N GLU A 88 -19.33 -16.44 -17.25
CA GLU A 88 -20.68 -15.91 -17.19
C GLU A 88 -20.63 -14.53 -17.83
N GLU A 89 -21.44 -14.34 -18.87
CA GLU A 89 -21.88 -13.01 -19.28
C GLU A 89 -22.30 -12.25 -18.03
N ILE A 90 -21.83 -11.02 -17.92
CA ILE A 90 -22.20 -10.16 -16.81
C ILE A 90 -23.66 -9.74 -17.04
N THR A 91 -24.57 -10.50 -16.43
CA THR A 91 -26.02 -10.30 -16.54
C THR A 91 -26.52 -9.22 -15.57
N GLY A 92 -27.32 -8.32 -16.15
CA GLY A 92 -27.86 -7.07 -15.63
C GLY A 92 -28.68 -7.14 -14.34
N ASP A 93 -28.12 -6.77 -13.19
CA ASP A 93 -28.92 -6.36 -12.01
C ASP A 93 -28.92 -4.84 -11.77
N GLY A 94 -28.25 -4.08 -12.65
CA GLY A 94 -28.23 -2.62 -12.67
C GLY A 94 -27.25 -2.00 -11.65
N LYS A 95 -26.40 -2.83 -11.03
CA LYS A 95 -25.44 -2.37 -10.03
C LYS A 95 -24.17 -1.86 -10.67
N ILE A 96 -23.69 -0.71 -10.22
CA ILE A 96 -22.39 -0.18 -10.62
C ILE A 96 -21.27 -0.99 -9.96
N CYS A 97 -20.37 -1.50 -10.78
CA CYS A 97 -19.20 -2.30 -10.42
C CYS A 97 -17.91 -1.64 -10.93
N VAL A 98 -16.80 -2.00 -10.29
CA VAL A 98 -15.47 -1.55 -10.68
C VAL A 98 -14.55 -2.75 -10.83
N LYS A 99 -13.89 -2.85 -11.99
CA LYS A 99 -12.83 -3.83 -12.25
C LYS A 99 -11.51 -3.08 -12.46
N THR A 100 -10.53 -3.37 -11.61
CA THR A 100 -9.15 -2.93 -11.85
C THR A 100 -8.33 -4.11 -12.37
N ILE A 101 -7.62 -3.89 -13.48
CA ILE A 101 -6.68 -4.84 -14.08
C ILE A 101 -5.31 -4.18 -14.01
N LYS A 102 -4.37 -4.79 -13.30
CA LYS A 102 -3.00 -4.30 -13.16
C LYS A 102 -2.09 -5.00 -14.15
N ARG A 103 -1.21 -4.26 -14.84
CA ARG A 103 -0.24 -4.86 -15.75
C ARG A 103 0.63 -5.91 -15.08
N GLY A 104 1.14 -5.64 -13.88
CA GLY A 104 1.94 -6.61 -13.13
C GLY A 104 1.26 -7.97 -12.91
N ASP A 105 -0.08 -8.00 -12.79
CA ASP A 105 -0.86 -9.24 -12.62
C ASP A 105 -1.07 -9.99 -13.95
N CYS A 106 -0.76 -9.36 -15.09
CA CYS A 106 -0.93 -9.89 -16.44
C CYS A 106 0.39 -10.36 -17.08
N ILE A 107 1.50 -10.35 -16.34
CA ILE A 107 2.79 -10.84 -16.83
C ILE A 107 2.86 -12.36 -16.66
N GLU A 108 2.76 -13.09 -17.76
CA GLU A 108 2.81 -14.56 -17.79
C GLU A 108 4.06 -15.04 -18.52
N LEU A 109 4.92 -15.80 -17.85
CA LEU A 109 6.18 -16.33 -18.44
C LEU A 109 7.07 -15.24 -19.07
N GLY A 110 7.04 -14.03 -18.51
CA GLY A 110 7.78 -12.87 -19.02
C GLY A 110 7.13 -12.17 -20.21
N LEU A 111 5.96 -12.64 -20.67
CA LEU A 111 5.17 -12.00 -21.71
C LEU A 111 4.11 -11.10 -21.08
N ASP A 112 3.99 -9.89 -21.61
CA ASP A 112 2.99 -8.93 -21.18
C ASP A 112 1.66 -9.19 -21.89
N LYS A 113 0.67 -9.69 -21.15
CA LYS A 113 -0.67 -9.99 -21.66
C LYS A 113 -1.72 -9.03 -21.12
N PHE A 114 -1.31 -7.81 -20.78
CA PHE A 114 -2.22 -6.82 -20.23
C PHE A 114 -3.40 -6.54 -21.17
N ASP A 115 -3.13 -6.27 -22.45
CA ASP A 115 -4.17 -5.98 -23.42
C ASP A 115 -5.11 -7.16 -23.64
N GLU A 116 -4.57 -8.39 -23.68
CA GLU A 116 -5.38 -9.61 -23.76
C GLU A 116 -6.33 -9.75 -22.56
N SER A 117 -5.82 -9.48 -21.35
CA SER A 117 -6.59 -9.56 -20.11
C SER A 117 -7.69 -8.51 -20.05
N VAL A 118 -7.41 -7.29 -20.53
CA VAL A 118 -8.40 -6.21 -20.63
C VAL A 118 -9.47 -6.57 -21.66
N ASN A 119 -9.08 -7.04 -22.85
CA ASN A 119 -10.02 -7.44 -23.90
C ASN A 119 -10.93 -8.59 -23.44
N LEU A 120 -10.36 -9.60 -22.79
CA LEU A 120 -11.13 -10.72 -22.24
C LEU A 120 -12.17 -10.28 -21.20
N PHE A 121 -11.91 -9.20 -20.48
CA PHE A 121 -12.90 -8.63 -19.57
C PHE A 121 -13.96 -7.82 -20.32
N LEU A 122 -13.55 -7.00 -21.29
CA LEU A 122 -14.45 -6.19 -22.12
C LEU A 122 -15.40 -7.06 -22.95
N GLU A 123 -14.98 -8.25 -23.37
CA GLU A 123 -15.83 -9.23 -24.07
C GLU A 123 -17.01 -9.73 -23.23
N LYS A 124 -16.96 -9.58 -21.89
CA LYS A 124 -18.01 -10.06 -20.97
C LYS A 124 -19.10 -9.04 -20.70
N ILE A 125 -18.92 -7.80 -21.16
CA ILE A 125 -19.85 -6.68 -20.94
C ILE A 125 -20.26 -6.07 -22.27
N ALA A 126 -21.52 -5.67 -22.37
CA ALA A 126 -22.00 -4.88 -23.49
C ALA A 126 -21.38 -3.47 -23.47
N ARG A 127 -21.28 -2.83 -24.63
CA ARG A 127 -20.70 -1.49 -24.74
C ARG A 127 -21.49 -0.47 -23.90
N GLU A 128 -22.80 -0.63 -23.81
CA GLU A 128 -23.73 0.24 -23.08
C GLU A 128 -23.57 0.10 -21.56
N GLN A 129 -23.07 -1.05 -21.08
CA GLN A 129 -22.78 -1.26 -19.66
C GLN A 129 -21.49 -0.55 -19.22
N ILE A 130 -20.61 -0.12 -20.14
CA ILE A 130 -19.36 0.56 -19.79
C ILE A 130 -19.66 2.02 -19.45
N ILE A 131 -19.45 2.39 -18.19
CA ILE A 131 -19.64 3.76 -17.70
C ILE A 131 -18.39 4.58 -17.96
N SER A 132 -17.20 4.05 -17.64
CA SER A 132 -15.92 4.74 -17.88
C SER A 132 -14.72 3.79 -17.81
N VAL A 133 -13.63 4.19 -18.47
CA VAL A 133 -12.33 3.51 -18.41
C VAL A 133 -11.25 4.53 -18.08
N HIS A 134 -10.47 4.28 -17.03
CA HIS A 134 -9.40 5.14 -16.56
C HIS A 134 -8.08 4.40 -16.55
N SER A 135 -7.02 5.05 -17.03
CA SER A 135 -5.66 4.61 -16.76
C SER A 135 -5.25 5.05 -15.36
N MET A 136 -4.52 4.18 -14.66
CA MET A 136 -3.96 4.45 -13.36
C MET A 136 -2.47 4.14 -13.38
N ASN A 137 -1.66 5.05 -12.85
CA ASN A 137 -0.26 4.80 -12.59
C ASN A 137 -0.08 4.50 -11.11
N TYR A 138 0.74 3.52 -10.78
CA TYR A 138 1.07 3.16 -9.41
C TYR A 138 2.51 2.66 -9.34
N SER A 139 2.97 2.34 -8.15
CA SER A 139 4.28 1.73 -7.94
C SER A 139 4.14 0.46 -7.11
N HIS A 140 4.86 -0.59 -7.47
CA HIS A 140 4.96 -1.81 -6.68
C HIS A 140 6.38 -2.01 -6.18
N PHE A 141 6.53 -2.58 -4.99
CA PHE A 141 7.84 -2.92 -4.46
C PHE A 141 8.34 -4.19 -5.13
N ASP A 142 9.48 -4.12 -5.81
CA ASP A 142 10.15 -5.29 -6.35
C ASP A 142 11.21 -5.78 -5.35
N PRO A 143 11.04 -7.00 -4.80
CA PRO A 143 12.00 -7.56 -3.83
C PRO A 143 13.37 -7.84 -4.46
N THR A 144 13.45 -8.02 -5.78
CA THR A 144 14.71 -8.34 -6.47
C THR A 144 15.63 -7.14 -6.52
N THR A 145 15.08 -5.97 -6.86
CA THR A 145 15.84 -4.72 -6.97
C THR A 145 15.78 -3.85 -5.70
N GLN A 146 14.96 -4.24 -4.71
CA GLN A 146 14.68 -3.47 -3.48
C GLN A 146 14.23 -2.03 -3.77
N LYS A 147 13.47 -1.85 -4.86
CA LYS A 147 13.00 -0.54 -5.32
C LYS A 147 11.51 -0.58 -5.61
N TYR A 148 10.88 0.59 -5.53
CA TYR A 148 9.56 0.80 -6.07
C TYR A 148 9.67 1.01 -7.58
N LEU A 149 9.08 0.10 -8.34
CA LEU A 149 9.04 0.19 -9.80
C LEU A 149 7.70 0.80 -10.23
N PRO A 150 7.71 1.77 -11.16
CA PRO A 150 6.47 2.31 -11.71
C PRO A 150 5.78 1.24 -12.54
N ASP A 151 4.46 1.19 -12.45
CA ASP A 151 3.60 0.31 -13.24
C ASP A 151 2.25 0.99 -13.50
N TYR A 152 1.41 0.37 -14.32
CA TYR A 152 0.10 0.92 -14.66
C TYR A 152 -1.02 -0.11 -14.65
N ALA A 153 -2.25 0.38 -14.58
CA ALA A 153 -3.46 -0.40 -14.50
C ALA A 153 -4.59 0.28 -15.30
N ALA A 154 -5.58 -0.51 -15.70
CA ALA A 154 -6.84 -0.02 -16.23
C ALA A 154 -7.94 -0.24 -15.18
N MET A 155 -8.67 0.81 -14.85
CA MET A 155 -9.86 0.76 -14.01
C MET A 155 -11.09 0.96 -14.89
N ILE A 156 -11.95 -0.04 -14.94
CA ILE A 156 -13.17 -0.08 -15.74
C ILE A 156 -14.35 -0.01 -14.78
N VAL A 157 -15.15 1.04 -14.91
CA VAL A 157 -16.42 1.21 -14.19
C VAL A 157 -17.54 0.81 -15.14
N TYR A 158 -18.38 -0.11 -14.71
CA TYR A 158 -19.44 -0.69 -15.55
C TYR A 158 -20.69 -1.01 -14.73
N GLU A 159 -21.83 -1.06 -15.38
CA GLU A 159 -23.09 -1.54 -14.82
C GLU A 159 -23.19 -3.06 -15.05
N ARG A 160 -23.41 -3.81 -13.97
CA ARG A 160 -23.60 -5.26 -14.02
C ARG A 160 -24.94 -5.58 -14.64
#